data_AF-A0A820I425-F1
#
_entry.id   AF-A0A820I425-F1
#
_cell.length_a   1.000
_cell.length_b   1.000
_cell.length_c   1.000
_cell.angle_alpha   90.00
_cell.angle_beta   90.00
_cell.angle_gamma   90.00
#
_symmetry.space_group_name_H-M   'P 1'
#
loop_
_entity.id
_entity.type
_entity.pdbx_description
1 polymer ?
#
loop_
_entity_poly.entity_id
_entity_poly.type
_entity_poly.pdbx_seq_one_letter_code
_entity_poly.pdbx_strand_id
1 'polypeptide(L)'
;MSIQSSTPPYFQWIIDKRLAICAHPFHASHIRYLLEQRIHTVISITDSYRSDIPNQSRADLHVQTYHVPEGGAPTMQQCQQFVHRMDVAQHREEGIVVECTRGKGSAGVLIGCYLLALWKAPPDYIVNHLRLIRPITLETPLQEQQIMDYHNTIASTQRHFYAEVDRPHSWDIDTNYLNTTPLVTPQQLSLA
;
A
#
# COMPACT_ATOMS: atom_id res chain seq x y z
N MET A 1 -8.12 -20.32 31.67
CA MET A 1 -8.74 -19.01 31.35
C MET A 1 -8.49 -18.73 29.87
N SER A 2 -9.54 -18.50 29.08
CA SER A 2 -9.38 -18.11 27.68
C SER A 2 -8.85 -16.67 27.60
N ILE A 3 -7.73 -16.45 26.92
CA ILE A 3 -7.20 -15.09 26.68
C ILE A 3 -8.20 -14.35 25.78
N GLN A 4 -8.76 -13.24 26.26
CA GLN A 4 -9.61 -12.37 25.44
C GLN A 4 -8.78 -11.67 24.37
N SER A 5 -9.27 -11.58 23.13
CA SER A 5 -8.58 -10.89 22.05
C SER A 5 -8.65 -9.37 22.24
N SER A 6 -7.59 -8.66 21.81
CA SER A 6 -7.54 -7.20 21.81
C SER A 6 -6.82 -6.71 20.56
N THR A 7 -7.29 -5.61 20.01
CA THR A 7 -6.71 -5.03 18.80
C THR A 7 -5.26 -4.59 19.04
N PRO A 8 -4.31 -4.90 18.13
CA PRO A 8 -2.95 -4.38 18.22
C PRO A 8 -2.91 -2.85 18.20
N PRO A 9 -1.90 -2.20 18.78
CA PRO A 9 -1.80 -0.75 18.78
C PRO A 9 -1.70 -0.20 17.34
N TYR A 10 -2.38 0.93 17.08
CA TYR A 10 -2.42 1.59 15.77
C TYR A 10 -2.87 0.70 14.60
N PHE A 11 -3.62 -0.36 14.89
CA PHE A 11 -4.19 -1.23 13.86
C PHE A 11 -5.17 -0.45 12.97
N GLN A 12 -5.02 -0.61 11.66
CA GLN A 12 -5.91 -0.03 10.66
C GLN A 12 -5.95 -0.94 9.43
N TRP A 13 -7.16 -1.19 8.92
CA TRP A 13 -7.32 -1.78 7.60
C TRP A 13 -7.03 -0.72 6.53
N ILE A 14 -6.13 -1.04 5.61
CA ILE A 14 -5.91 -0.28 4.37
C ILE A 14 -6.86 -0.80 3.29
N ILE A 15 -6.98 -2.12 3.20
CA ILE A 15 -8.00 -2.81 2.40
C ILE A 15 -8.68 -3.80 3.34
N ASP A 16 -9.99 -3.66 3.49
CA ASP A 16 -10.79 -4.47 4.42
C ASP A 16 -10.48 -5.96 4.24
N LYS A 17 -10.22 -6.63 5.36
CA LYS A 17 -9.92 -8.07 5.47
C LYS A 17 -8.73 -8.59 4.66
N ARG A 18 -7.97 -7.71 4.00
CA ARG A 18 -6.87 -8.10 3.09
C ARG A 18 -5.52 -7.55 3.51
N LEU A 19 -5.45 -6.24 3.76
CA LEU A 19 -4.22 -5.56 4.11
C LEU A 19 -4.44 -4.62 5.28
N ALA A 20 -3.77 -4.90 6.39
CA ALA A 20 -3.74 -4.04 7.55
C ALA A 20 -2.33 -3.50 7.81
N ILE A 21 -2.26 -2.46 8.64
CA ILE A 21 -1.04 -1.96 9.25
C ILE A 21 -1.24 -1.87 10.76
N CYS A 22 -0.20 -2.16 11.55
CA CYS A 22 -0.21 -1.91 12.99
C CYS A 22 1.19 -1.58 13.54
N ALA A 23 1.25 -1.16 14.80
CA ALA A 23 2.48 -1.21 15.57
C ALA A 23 2.75 -2.62 16.10
N HIS A 24 3.93 -2.84 16.67
CA HIS A 24 4.37 -4.14 17.16
C HIS A 24 3.34 -4.84 18.07
N PRO A 25 2.85 -6.05 17.73
CA PRO A 25 1.89 -6.81 18.53
C PRO A 25 2.63 -7.61 19.62
N PHE A 26 2.84 -7.00 20.79
CA PHE A 26 3.63 -7.59 21.89
C PHE A 26 2.86 -8.54 22.83
N HIS A 27 1.53 -8.66 22.72
CA HIS A 27 0.71 -9.48 23.61
C HIS A 27 0.01 -10.62 22.87
N ALA A 28 -0.18 -11.75 23.56
CA ALA A 28 -0.92 -12.90 23.03
C ALA A 28 -2.36 -12.55 22.59
N SER A 29 -2.99 -11.57 23.25
CA SER A 29 -4.31 -11.06 22.87
C SER A 29 -4.31 -10.36 21.50
N HIS A 30 -3.21 -9.69 21.13
CA HIS A 30 -3.01 -9.08 19.81
C HIS A 30 -2.89 -10.16 18.73
N ILE A 31 -2.09 -11.19 19.00
CA ILE A 31 -1.92 -12.34 18.10
C ILE A 31 -3.26 -13.03 17.88
N ARG A 32 -4.02 -13.28 18.94
CA ARG A 32 -5.36 -13.86 18.86
C ARG A 32 -6.31 -13.00 18.03
N TYR A 33 -6.29 -11.68 18.22
CA TYR A 33 -7.09 -10.76 17.41
C TYR A 33 -6.74 -10.88 15.92
N LEU A 34 -5.46 -10.90 15.56
CA LEU A 34 -5.03 -11.06 14.16
C LEU A 34 -5.57 -12.37 13.56
N LEU A 35 -5.47 -13.49 14.28
CA LEU A 35 -6.00 -14.78 13.83
C LEU A 35 -7.52 -14.77 13.68
N GLU A 36 -8.25 -14.16 14.61
CA GLU A 36 -9.71 -13.99 14.52
C GLU A 36 -10.12 -13.12 13.31
N GLN A 37 -9.26 -12.20 12.88
CA GLN A 37 -9.40 -11.42 11.65
C GLN A 37 -8.89 -12.13 10.39
N ARG A 38 -8.53 -13.43 10.47
CA ARG A 38 -7.90 -14.22 9.40
C ARG A 38 -6.58 -13.66 8.89
N ILE A 39 -5.85 -12.94 9.73
CA ILE A 39 -4.50 -12.48 9.42
C ILE A 39 -3.53 -13.58 9.83
N HIS A 40 -2.90 -14.21 8.84
CA HIS A 40 -1.95 -15.30 9.06
C HIS A 40 -0.51 -14.92 8.74
N THR A 41 -0.29 -13.77 8.08
CA THR A 41 1.04 -13.28 7.74
C THR A 41 1.29 -11.91 8.36
N VAL A 42 2.45 -11.78 9.01
CA VAL A 42 2.99 -10.51 9.54
C VAL A 42 4.24 -10.16 8.77
N ILE A 43 4.25 -8.97 8.16
CA ILE A 43 5.44 -8.38 7.56
C ILE A 43 6.03 -7.38 8.56
N SER A 44 7.09 -7.79 9.25
CA SER A 44 7.77 -6.98 10.25
C SER A 44 8.88 -6.14 9.62
N ILE A 45 8.77 -4.81 9.72
CA ILE A 45 9.79 -3.87 9.27
C ILE A 45 10.53 -3.34 10.49
N THR A 46 11.84 -3.58 10.53
CA THR A 46 12.70 -3.21 11.66
C THR A 46 14.04 -2.67 11.19
N ASP A 47 14.61 -1.73 11.94
CA ASP A 47 15.97 -1.22 11.74
C ASP A 47 17.02 -2.15 12.40
N SER A 48 16.58 -3.06 13.26
CA SER A 48 17.44 -3.96 14.00
C SER A 48 17.52 -5.33 13.33
N TYR A 49 18.68 -5.97 13.42
CA TYR A 49 18.84 -7.37 12.99
C TYR A 49 18.15 -8.38 13.94
N ARG A 50 17.51 -7.90 15.00
CA ARG A 50 16.82 -8.71 16.00
C ARG A 50 15.32 -8.59 15.78
N SER A 51 14.65 -9.72 15.52
CA SER A 51 13.19 -9.75 15.52
C SER A 51 12.71 -9.62 16.96
N ASP A 52 12.05 -8.51 17.29
CA ASP A 52 11.43 -8.31 18.60
C ASP A 52 10.14 -9.13 18.78
N ILE A 53 9.64 -9.77 17.71
CA ILE A 53 8.49 -10.68 17.81
C ILE A 53 8.93 -11.93 18.59
N PRO A 54 8.35 -12.19 19.78
CA PRO A 54 8.71 -13.35 20.58
C PRO A 54 8.46 -14.64 19.79
N ASN A 55 9.42 -15.56 19.84
CA ASN A 55 9.37 -16.83 19.08
C ASN A 55 8.09 -17.65 19.33
N GLN A 56 7.48 -17.47 20.50
CA GLN A 56 6.25 -18.16 20.94
C GLN A 56 5.01 -17.72 20.16
N SER A 57 5.02 -16.52 19.57
CA SER A 57 3.93 -15.99 18.74
C SER A 57 3.96 -16.48 17.29
N ARG A 58 5.04 -17.19 16.89
CA ARG A 58 5.31 -17.61 15.49
C ARG A 58 4.71 -18.96 15.13
N ALA A 59 4.16 -19.69 16.10
CA ALA A 59 3.56 -21.00 15.84
C ALA A 59 2.31 -20.91 14.95
N ASP A 60 1.54 -19.82 15.10
CA ASP A 60 0.27 -19.61 14.41
C ASP A 60 0.33 -18.54 13.29
N LEU A 61 1.44 -17.80 13.21
CA LEU A 61 1.65 -16.71 12.25
C LEU A 61 2.92 -16.90 11.43
N HIS A 62 2.82 -16.70 10.12
CA HIS A 62 3.97 -16.56 9.25
C HIS A 62 4.57 -15.15 9.39
N VAL A 63 5.74 -15.05 10.01
CA VAL A 63 6.43 -13.78 10.21
C VAL A 63 7.58 -13.65 9.20
N GLN A 64 7.48 -12.68 8.30
CA GLN A 64 8.58 -12.26 7.44
C GLN A 64 9.16 -10.94 7.92
N THR A 65 10.48 -10.88 8.10
CA THR A 65 11.18 -9.68 8.52
C THR A 65 11.88 -9.00 7.36
N TYR A 66 11.73 -7.68 7.26
CA TYR A 66 12.50 -6.81 6.38
C TYR A 66 13.33 -5.85 7.21
N HIS A 67 14.64 -5.90 7.02
CA HIS A 67 15.57 -4.96 7.64
C HIS A 67 15.61 -3.68 6.80
N VAL A 68 15.10 -2.59 7.37
CA VAL A 68 15.04 -1.27 6.74
C VAL A 68 15.54 -0.24 7.76
N PRO A 69 16.65 0.45 7.50
CA PRO A 69 17.15 1.50 8.39
C PRO A 69 16.11 2.60 8.64
N GLU A 70 16.23 3.31 9.76
CA GLU A 70 15.36 4.46 10.07
C GLU A 70 15.39 5.49 8.92
N GLY A 71 14.21 5.97 8.52
CA GLY A 71 14.06 6.87 7.36
C GLY A 71 14.29 6.22 5.98
N GLY A 72 14.69 4.95 5.95
CA GLY A 72 14.93 4.17 4.73
C GLY A 72 13.66 3.65 4.07
N ALA A 73 13.85 2.93 2.97
CA ALA A 73 12.78 2.25 2.22
C ALA A 73 13.11 0.77 2.05
N PRO A 74 12.10 -0.13 2.00
CA PRO A 74 12.28 -1.50 1.55
C PRO A 74 12.91 -1.56 0.16
N THR A 75 13.73 -2.57 -0.10
CA THR A 75 14.37 -2.75 -1.41
C THR A 75 13.33 -3.10 -2.48
N MET A 76 13.69 -2.91 -3.76
CA MET A 76 12.83 -3.31 -4.88
C MET A 76 12.42 -4.77 -4.81
N GLN A 77 13.35 -5.66 -4.47
CA GLN A 77 13.08 -7.08 -4.28
C GLN A 77 12.11 -7.35 -3.13
N GLN A 78 12.24 -6.64 -2.00
CA GLN A 78 11.30 -6.76 -0.88
C GLN A 78 9.90 -6.29 -1.29
N CYS A 79 9.79 -5.21 -2.07
CA CYS A 79 8.52 -4.73 -2.62
C CYS A 79 7.86 -5.78 -3.52
N GLN A 80 8.61 -6.36 -4.47
CA GLN A 80 8.12 -7.41 -5.36
C GLN A 80 7.68 -8.67 -4.59
N GLN A 81 8.48 -9.10 -3.61
CA GLN A 81 8.13 -10.23 -2.74
C GLN A 81 6.86 -9.96 -1.94
N PHE A 82 6.71 -8.75 -1.39
CA PHE A 82 5.53 -8.35 -0.65
C PHE A 82 4.28 -8.42 -1.53
N VAL A 83 4.33 -7.82 -2.73
CA VAL A 83 3.20 -7.86 -3.69
C VAL A 83 2.84 -9.30 -4.06
N HIS A 84 3.84 -10.13 -4.37
CA HIS A 84 3.59 -11.55 -4.65
C HIS A 84 2.92 -12.27 -3.47
N ARG A 85 3.33 -11.98 -2.22
CA ARG A 85 2.65 -12.55 -1.05
C ARG A 85 1.22 -12.06 -0.89
N MET A 86 0.94 -10.79 -1.17
CA MET A 86 -0.42 -10.27 -1.16
C MET A 86 -1.32 -10.99 -2.17
N ASP A 87 -0.77 -11.40 -3.31
CA ASP A 87 -1.49 -12.23 -4.29
C ASP A 87 -1.73 -13.64 -3.74
N VAL A 88 -0.71 -14.29 -3.19
CA VAL A 88 -0.85 -15.63 -2.59
C VAL A 88 -1.88 -15.63 -1.45
N ALA A 89 -1.85 -14.64 -0.56
CA ALA A 89 -2.79 -14.51 0.55
C ALA A 89 -4.22 -14.26 0.06
N GLN A 90 -4.39 -13.48 -1.02
CA GLN A 90 -5.71 -13.29 -1.64
C GLN A 90 -6.32 -14.62 -2.09
N HIS A 91 -5.54 -15.51 -2.72
CA HIS A 91 -6.02 -16.82 -3.17
C HIS A 91 -6.41 -17.75 -2.01
N ARG A 92 -5.95 -17.46 -0.79
CA ARG A 92 -6.25 -18.21 0.43
C ARG A 92 -7.33 -17.55 1.30
N GLU A 93 -7.86 -16.40 0.87
CA GLU A 93 -8.77 -15.56 1.67
C GLU A 93 -8.16 -15.17 3.03
N GLU A 94 -6.85 -14.94 3.05
CA GLU A 94 -6.08 -14.56 4.24
C GLU A 94 -5.69 -13.08 4.19
N GLY A 95 -5.67 -12.45 5.35
CA GLY A 95 -5.16 -11.11 5.55
C GLY A 95 -3.66 -11.08 5.81
N ILE A 96 -3.01 -9.98 5.42
CA ILE A 96 -1.64 -9.66 5.79
C ILE A 96 -1.65 -8.38 6.62
N VAL A 97 -0.84 -8.35 7.69
CA VAL A 97 -0.55 -7.12 8.43
C VAL A 97 0.90 -6.70 8.24
N VAL A 98 1.11 -5.42 7.93
CA VAL A 98 2.45 -4.81 7.94
C VAL A 98 2.65 -4.17 9.30
N GLU A 99 3.70 -4.59 9.98
CA GLU A 99 4.06 -4.13 11.30
C GLU A 99 5.33 -3.28 11.24
N CYS A 100 5.33 -2.15 11.94
CA CYS A 100 6.52 -1.33 12.14
C CYS A 100 6.56 -0.85 13.60
N THR A 101 7.76 -0.75 14.19
CA THR A 101 8.01 -0.42 15.60
C THR A 101 7.29 0.84 16.11
N ARG A 102 6.84 1.73 15.20
CA ARG A 102 6.03 2.91 15.50
C ARG A 102 4.85 3.15 14.54
N GLY A 103 4.54 2.17 13.68
CA GLY A 103 3.56 2.34 12.59
C GLY A 103 3.98 3.41 11.56
N LYS A 104 5.28 3.50 11.30
CA LYS A 104 5.96 4.61 10.61
C LYS A 104 6.37 4.33 9.16
N GLY A 105 6.81 5.37 8.46
CA GLY A 105 6.60 5.63 7.03
C GLY A 105 7.06 4.57 6.03
N SER A 106 8.01 3.71 6.38
CA SER A 106 8.55 2.66 5.49
C SER A 106 7.53 1.55 5.20
N ALA A 107 6.59 1.28 6.10
CA ALA A 107 5.44 0.41 5.82
C ALA A 107 4.58 0.94 4.66
N GLY A 108 4.51 2.27 4.53
CA GLY A 108 3.84 2.96 3.44
C GLY A 108 4.36 2.59 2.06
N VAL A 109 5.67 2.33 1.95
CA VAL A 109 6.28 1.95 0.67
C VAL A 109 5.73 0.61 0.19
N LEU A 110 5.69 -0.41 1.06
CA LEU A 110 5.13 -1.71 0.71
C LEU A 110 3.66 -1.62 0.32
N ILE A 111 2.88 -0.90 1.14
CA ILE A 111 1.45 -0.67 0.89
C ILE A 111 1.29 0.05 -0.46
N GLY A 112 2.07 1.10 -0.72
CA GLY A 112 2.03 1.87 -1.96
C GLY A 112 2.37 1.04 -3.19
N CYS A 113 3.45 0.25 -3.15
CA CYS A 113 3.82 -0.68 -4.22
C CYS A 113 2.70 -1.67 -4.53
N TYR A 114 2.01 -2.15 -3.49
CA TYR A 114 0.89 -3.06 -3.66
C TYR A 114 -0.37 -2.37 -4.21
N LEU A 115 -0.70 -1.16 -3.75
CA LEU A 115 -1.80 -0.38 -4.32
C LEU A 115 -1.54 0.00 -5.78
N LEU A 116 -0.29 0.31 -6.14
CA LEU A 116 0.13 0.50 -7.53
C LEU A 116 -0.17 -0.73 -8.38
N ALA A 117 0.24 -1.92 -7.92
CA ALA A 117 -0.01 -3.16 -8.64
C ALA A 117 -1.52 -3.47 -8.77
N LEU A 118 -2.31 -3.15 -7.73
CA LEU A 118 -3.74 -3.44 -7.68
C LEU A 118 -4.59 -2.46 -8.49
N TRP A 119 -4.35 -1.16 -8.35
CA TRP A 119 -5.16 -0.10 -8.95
C TRP A 119 -4.64 0.36 -10.31
N LYS A 120 -3.38 0.04 -10.62
CA LYS A 120 -2.68 0.49 -11.83
C LYS A 120 -2.72 2.03 -11.96
N ALA A 121 -2.71 2.72 -10.83
CA ALA A 121 -2.83 4.17 -10.79
C ALA A 121 -1.47 4.86 -10.98
N PRO A 122 -1.48 6.16 -11.33
CA PRO A 122 -0.29 7.00 -11.22
C PRO A 122 0.29 6.98 -9.79
N PRO A 123 1.61 7.01 -9.65
CA PRO A 123 2.26 6.86 -8.34
C PRO A 123 2.04 8.07 -7.41
N ASP A 124 1.89 9.28 -7.95
CA ASP A 124 1.52 10.49 -7.20
C ASP A 124 0.13 10.36 -6.57
N TYR A 125 -0.83 9.76 -7.28
CA TYR A 125 -2.15 9.43 -6.74
C TYR A 125 -2.04 8.48 -5.55
N ILE A 126 -1.20 7.44 -5.63
CA ILE A 126 -0.98 6.49 -4.53
C ILE A 126 -0.35 7.18 -3.32
N VAL A 127 0.68 8.00 -3.52
CA VAL A 127 1.34 8.77 -2.44
C VAL A 127 0.33 9.67 -1.73
N ASN A 128 -0.48 10.41 -2.50
CA ASN A 128 -1.50 11.29 -1.95
C ASN A 128 -2.59 10.51 -1.22
N HIS A 129 -3.04 9.39 -1.77
CA HIS A 129 -4.01 8.51 -1.11
C HIS A 129 -3.51 8.01 0.24
N LEU A 130 -2.26 7.54 0.31
CA LEU A 130 -1.64 7.08 1.56
C LEU A 130 -1.58 8.19 2.61
N ARG A 131 -1.23 9.42 2.22
CA ARG A 131 -1.22 10.59 3.12
C ARG A 131 -2.62 10.94 3.62
N LEU A 132 -3.66 10.75 2.81
CA LEU A 132 -5.04 10.99 3.23
C LEU A 132 -5.52 9.96 4.24
N ILE A 133 -5.29 8.67 3.98
CA ILE A 133 -5.78 7.60 4.87
C ILE A 133 -4.91 7.42 6.12
N ARG A 134 -3.64 7.86 6.05
CA ARG A 134 -2.67 7.75 7.14
C ARG A 134 -1.58 8.82 7.01
N PRO A 135 -1.79 10.02 7.58
CA PRO A 135 -0.90 11.19 7.40
C PRO A 135 0.57 11.00 7.81
N ILE A 136 0.89 9.99 8.64
CA ILE A 136 2.24 9.72 9.15
C ILE A 136 3.04 8.81 8.17
N THR A 137 2.45 8.43 7.04
CA THR A 137 3.06 7.52 6.05
C THR A 137 3.97 8.28 5.08
N LEU A 138 5.07 7.65 4.61
CA LEU A 138 6.07 8.24 3.71
C LEU A 138 6.77 9.48 4.31
N GLU A 139 7.62 9.24 5.31
CA GLU A 139 8.32 10.29 6.07
C GLU A 139 9.50 10.91 5.32
N THR A 140 10.02 10.26 4.27
CA THR A 140 11.21 10.72 3.53
C THR A 140 11.00 10.70 2.02
N PRO A 141 11.65 11.62 1.25
CA PRO A 141 11.62 11.61 -0.21
C PRO A 141 12.11 10.29 -0.82
N LEU A 142 13.03 9.60 -0.14
CA LEU A 142 13.51 8.28 -0.55
C LEU A 142 12.38 7.24 -0.60
N GLN A 143 11.45 7.28 0.35
CA GLN A 143 10.30 6.37 0.40
C GLN A 143 9.32 6.63 -0.75
N GLU A 144 9.07 7.91 -1.08
CA GLU A 144 8.27 8.29 -2.24
C GLU A 144 8.94 7.87 -3.55
N GLN A 145 10.24 8.12 -3.68
CA GLN A 145 11.01 7.70 -4.85
C GLN A 145 10.96 6.19 -5.05
N GLN A 146 11.03 5.40 -3.99
CA GLN A 146 10.94 3.94 -4.07
C GLN A 146 9.60 3.46 -4.67
N ILE A 147 8.49 4.16 -4.39
CA ILE A 147 7.18 3.90 -5.00
C ILE A 147 7.22 4.23 -6.50
N MET A 148 7.82 5.37 -6.88
CA MET A 148 8.01 5.75 -8.29
C MET A 148 8.84 4.71 -9.06
N ASP A 149 9.94 4.26 -8.47
CA ASP A 149 10.83 3.26 -9.07
C ASP A 149 10.12 1.91 -9.24
N TYR A 150 9.28 1.54 -8.27
CA TYR A 150 8.47 0.33 -8.37
C TYR A 150 7.44 0.44 -9.50
N HIS A 151 6.74 1.58 -9.60
CA HIS A 151 5.84 1.87 -10.71
C HIS A 151 6.53 1.69 -12.06
N ASN A 152 7.71 2.28 -12.25
CA ASN A 152 8.47 2.19 -13.51
C ASN A 152 8.85 0.73 -13.84
N THR A 153 9.15 -0.07 -12.80
CA THR A 153 9.45 -1.49 -12.95
C THR A 153 8.23 -2.26 -13.48
N ILE A 154 7.03 -2.03 -12.92
CA ILE A 154 5.81 -2.75 -13.34
C ILE A 154 5.15 -2.17 -14.60
N ALA A 155 5.30 -0.88 -14.88
CA ALA A 155 4.77 -0.23 -16.07
C ALA A 155 5.36 -0.82 -17.36
N SER A 156 6.61 -1.27 -17.31
CA SER A 156 7.25 -2.03 -18.39
C SER A 156 6.48 -3.31 -18.77
N THR A 157 5.82 -3.92 -17.78
CA THR A 157 5.03 -5.16 -17.91
C THR A 157 3.56 -4.86 -18.19
N GLN A 158 3.06 -3.70 -17.75
CA GLN A 158 1.65 -3.26 -17.89
C GLN A 158 1.46 -2.23 -19.01
N ARG A 159 2.36 -2.21 -20.00
CA ARG A 159 2.51 -1.15 -21.02
C ARG A 159 1.21 -0.77 -21.75
N HIS A 160 0.29 -1.72 -21.94
CA HIS A 160 -1.02 -1.48 -22.55
C HIS A 160 -1.97 -0.64 -21.68
N PHE A 161 -1.99 -0.87 -20.36
CA PHE A 161 -2.85 -0.12 -19.45
C PHE A 161 -2.38 1.32 -19.32
N TYR A 162 -1.07 1.52 -19.12
CA TYR A 162 -0.51 2.86 -18.98
C TYR A 162 -0.58 3.68 -20.27
N ALA A 163 -0.47 3.06 -21.45
CA ALA A 163 -0.68 3.76 -22.73
C ALA A 163 -2.10 4.33 -22.92
N GLU A 164 -3.09 3.80 -22.19
CA GLU A 164 -4.48 4.27 -22.21
C GLU A 164 -4.72 5.43 -21.24
N VAL A 165 -4.03 5.40 -20.08
CA VAL A 165 -4.08 6.47 -19.06
C VAL A 165 -3.20 7.68 -19.43
N ASP A 166 -2.02 7.45 -20.02
CA ASP A 166 -1.10 8.48 -20.55
C ASP A 166 -1.57 9.10 -21.87
N ARG A 167 -2.75 8.72 -22.38
CA ARG A 167 -3.41 9.61 -23.34
C ARG A 167 -3.52 10.96 -22.66
N PRO A 168 -3.15 12.08 -23.31
CA PRO A 168 -3.38 13.40 -22.76
C PRO A 168 -4.89 13.55 -22.59
N HIS A 169 -5.38 13.18 -21.42
CA HIS A 169 -6.69 13.56 -20.97
C HIS A 169 -6.57 15.07 -20.88
N SER A 170 -7.22 15.77 -21.80
CA SER A 170 -7.49 17.20 -21.67
C SER A 170 -8.44 17.35 -20.48
N TRP A 171 -7.93 17.09 -19.29
CA TRP A 171 -8.64 17.34 -18.06
C TRP A 171 -8.44 18.81 -17.78
N ASP A 172 -9.40 19.59 -18.26
CA ASP A 172 -9.54 20.99 -17.97
C ASP A 172 -10.67 21.14 -16.95
N ILE A 173 -10.34 21.78 -15.82
CA ILE A 173 -11.25 22.02 -14.71
C ILE A 173 -12.49 22.79 -15.16
N ASP A 174 -12.37 23.57 -16.23
CA ASP A 174 -13.45 24.39 -16.78
C ASP A 174 -14.41 23.60 -17.69
N THR A 175 -14.01 22.45 -18.24
CA THR A 175 -14.80 21.76 -19.29
C THR A 175 -15.42 20.42 -18.88
N ASN A 176 -14.85 19.70 -17.91
CA ASN A 176 -15.29 18.32 -17.61
C ASN A 176 -16.17 18.15 -16.37
N TYR A 177 -16.27 19.14 -15.48
CA TYR A 177 -17.11 19.00 -14.27
C TYR A 177 -18.61 19.22 -14.55
N LEU A 178 -18.96 19.99 -15.58
CA LEU A 178 -20.34 20.40 -15.85
C LEU A 178 -21.02 19.63 -16.99
N ASN A 179 -20.33 18.69 -17.64
CA ASN A 179 -20.86 17.96 -18.81
C ASN A 179 -21.45 18.91 -19.88
N THR A 180 -20.92 20.12 -19.97
CA THR A 180 -21.29 21.09 -20.99
C THR A 180 -20.36 20.90 -22.16
N THR A 181 -20.82 20.16 -23.18
CA THR A 181 -20.22 20.28 -24.51
C THR A 181 -20.25 21.77 -24.87
N PRO A 182 -19.13 22.44 -25.19
CA PRO A 182 -19.20 23.78 -25.71
C PRO A 182 -20.01 23.71 -26.99
N LEU A 183 -21.17 24.37 -27.00
CA LEU A 183 -21.93 24.61 -28.22
C LEU A 183 -20.96 25.31 -29.17
N VAL A 184 -20.66 24.65 -30.29
CA VAL A 184 -19.93 25.22 -31.41
C VAL A 184 -20.52 26.59 -31.70
N THR A 185 -19.77 27.66 -31.43
CA THR A 185 -20.14 29.00 -31.89
C THR A 185 -19.61 29.18 -33.32
N PRO A 186 -20.46 29.63 -34.26
CA PRO A 186 -20.19 29.55 -35.68
C PRO A 186 -19.28 30.71 -36.13
N GLN A 187 -18.10 30.38 -36.64
CA GLN A 187 -17.26 31.36 -37.35
C GLN A 187 -17.00 30.98 -38.82
N GLN A 188 -17.87 30.15 -39.42
CA GLN A 188 -17.84 29.90 -40.86
C GLN A 188 -19.24 29.86 -41.46
N LEU A 189 -19.83 31.06 -41.61
CA LEU A 189 -20.77 31.35 -42.68
C LEU A 189 -20.44 32.75 -43.21
N SER A 190 -19.34 32.84 -43.96
CA SER A 190 -19.22 33.82 -45.03
C SER A 190 -18.62 33.12 -46.26
N LEU A 191 -19.28 33.32 -47.40
CA LEU A 191 -18.89 32.97 -48.77
C LEU A 191 -19.16 31.52 -49.24
N ALA A 192 -20.40 31.26 -49.66
CA ALA A 192 -20.76 30.82 -51.02
C ALA A 192 -22.29 30.63 -51.13
#